data_AF-A0A2N8KMX3-F1
#
_entry.id   AF-A0A2N8KMX3-F1
#
_cell.length_a   1.000
_cell.length_b   1.000
_cell.length_c   1.000
_cell.angle_alpha   90.00
_cell.angle_beta   90.00
_cell.angle_gamma   90.00
#
_symmetry.space_group_name_H-M   'P 1'
#
loop_
_entity.id
_entity.type
_entity.pdbx_description
1 polymer ?
#
loop_
_entity_poly.entity_id
_entity_poly.type
_entity_poly.pdbx_seq_one_letter_code
_entity_poly.pdbx_strand_id
1 'polypeptide(L)'
;MEFGLVFVVFFLLFYGILTYSLVAAAQNSVALAAQDGARKILQWQGGAASLAARAGAGRDTALQRAEWISTLSASPVRVAVCGSAGALSSSGGGACSGLPLADGQIEVTVSYPYGAHPLIPTVPLLRTALMPASGVLSARATVHLDQLDGEG
;
A
#
# COMPACT_ATOMS: atom_id res chain seq x y z
N MET A 1 27.74 35.14 -10.83
CA MET A 1 27.56 33.71 -11.21
C MET A 1 27.44 32.80 -9.98
N GLU A 2 28.22 33.01 -8.90
CA GLU A 2 28.15 32.17 -7.68
C GLU A 2 26.75 32.06 -7.04
N PHE A 3 25.99 33.15 -6.94
CA PHE A 3 24.65 33.14 -6.34
C PHE A 3 23.66 32.23 -7.10
N GLY A 4 23.77 32.17 -8.43
CA GLY A 4 22.91 31.32 -9.24
C GLY A 4 23.18 29.83 -9.02
N LEU A 5 24.44 29.46 -8.82
CA LEU A 5 24.81 28.06 -8.56
C LEU A 5 24.34 27.63 -7.17
N VAL A 6 24.49 28.48 -6.16
CA VAL A 6 23.99 28.20 -4.79
C VAL A 6 22.48 27.98 -4.79
N PHE A 7 21.73 28.79 -5.53
CA PHE A 7 20.29 28.63 -5.68
C PHE A 7 19.91 27.27 -6.28
N VAL A 8 20.58 26.86 -7.36
CA VAL A 8 20.33 25.56 -8.01
C VAL A 8 20.64 24.40 -7.07
N VAL A 9 21.79 24.43 -6.38
CA VAL A 9 22.18 23.37 -5.44
C VAL A 9 21.18 23.27 -4.28
N PHE A 10 20.78 24.40 -3.71
CA PHE A 10 19.79 24.44 -2.63
C PHE A 10 18.45 23.87 -3.08
N PHE A 11 17.98 24.24 -4.27
CA PHE A 11 16.72 23.74 -4.82
C PHE A 11 16.77 22.22 -5.05
N LEU A 12 17.89 21.69 -5.57
CA LEU A 12 18.07 20.25 -5.77
C LEU A 12 18.09 19.49 -4.44
N LEU A 13 18.78 20.02 -3.42
CA LEU A 13 18.82 19.41 -2.10
C LEU A 13 17.43 19.40 -1.45
N PHE A 14 16.70 20.52 -1.52
CA PHE A 14 15.33 20.61 -1.03
C PHE A 14 14.39 19.66 -1.78
N TYR A 15 14.46 19.62 -3.11
CA TYR A 15 13.71 18.68 -3.94
C TYR A 15 14.00 17.22 -3.55
N GLY A 16 15.27 16.87 -3.36
CA GLY A 16 15.68 15.53 -2.94
C GLY A 16 15.10 15.14 -1.57
N ILE A 17 15.18 16.03 -0.58
CA ILE A 17 14.61 15.82 0.76
C ILE A 17 13.10 15.61 0.66
N LEU A 18 12.37 16.54 0.03
CA LEU A 18 10.92 16.41 -0.15
C LEU A 18 10.55 15.11 -0.86
N THR A 19 11.34 14.73 -1.86
CA THR A 19 11.11 13.51 -2.63
C THR A 19 11.23 12.27 -1.77
N TYR A 20 12.34 12.15 -1.06
CA TYR A 20 12.57 11.03 -0.17
C TYR A 20 11.53 10.97 0.95
N SER A 21 11.21 12.11 1.58
CA SER A 21 10.22 12.18 2.65
C SER A 21 8.83 11.75 2.20
N LEU A 22 8.37 12.17 1.02
CA LEU A 22 7.05 11.79 0.53
C LEU A 22 6.99 10.32 0.10
N VAL A 23 8.05 9.78 -0.50
CA VAL A 23 8.15 8.34 -0.81
C VAL A 23 8.10 7.51 0.47
N ALA A 24 8.87 7.89 1.48
CA ALA A 24 8.88 7.20 2.77
C ALA A 24 7.51 7.27 3.46
N ALA A 25 6.85 8.44 3.42
CA ALA A 25 5.49 8.61 3.94
C ALA A 25 4.46 7.73 3.21
N ALA A 26 4.54 7.66 1.87
CA ALA A 26 3.70 6.80 1.05
C ALA A 26 3.92 5.31 1.38
N GLN A 27 5.18 4.88 1.48
CA GLN A 27 5.53 3.51 1.84
C GLN A 27 5.01 3.15 3.25
N ASN A 28 5.17 4.06 4.22
CA ASN A 28 4.66 3.86 5.57
C ASN A 28 3.13 3.81 5.60
N SER A 29 2.45 4.67 4.82
CA SER A 29 0.99 4.63 4.71
C SER A 29 0.50 3.31 4.12
N VAL A 30 1.13 2.81 3.06
CA VAL A 30 0.82 1.51 2.45
C VAL A 30 1.05 0.36 3.45
N ALA A 31 2.12 0.44 4.26
CA ALA A 31 2.38 -0.54 5.34
C ALA A 31 1.31 -0.50 6.44
N LEU A 32 0.96 0.70 6.93
CA LEU A 32 -0.09 0.88 7.93
C LEU A 32 -1.45 0.43 7.40
N ALA A 33 -1.76 0.70 6.12
CA ALA A 33 -2.97 0.26 5.46
C ALA A 33 -3.09 -1.27 5.45
N ALA A 34 -2.01 -1.98 5.10
CA ALA A 34 -1.98 -3.44 5.13
C ALA A 34 -2.22 -3.98 6.56
N GLN A 35 -1.55 -3.40 7.56
CA GLN A 35 -1.71 -3.80 8.96
C GLN A 35 -3.11 -3.55 9.50
N ASP A 36 -3.68 -2.36 9.26
CA ASP A 36 -5.02 -2.01 9.74
C ASP A 36 -6.11 -2.81 9.02
N GLY A 37 -5.93 -3.11 7.72
CA GLY A 37 -6.80 -4.05 7.02
C GLY A 37 -6.77 -5.45 7.64
N ALA A 38 -5.57 -5.95 7.99
CA ALA A 38 -5.42 -7.25 8.62
C ALA A 38 -6.00 -7.28 10.06
N ARG A 39 -5.82 -6.21 10.83
CA ARG A 39 -6.46 -6.03 12.14
C ARG A 39 -7.98 -5.98 12.03
N LYS A 40 -8.53 -5.27 11.04
CA LYS A 40 -9.98 -5.21 10.82
C LYS A 40 -10.57 -6.57 10.52
N ILE A 41 -9.86 -7.40 9.76
CA ILE A 41 -10.22 -8.80 9.53
C ILE A 41 -10.32 -9.48 10.91
N LEU A 42 -9.29 -9.45 11.75
CA LEU A 42 -9.32 -10.08 13.08
C LEU A 42 -10.49 -9.60 13.97
N GLN A 43 -10.81 -8.31 13.96
CA GLN A 43 -11.82 -7.69 14.82
C GLN A 43 -13.28 -7.86 14.35
N TRP A 44 -13.53 -8.50 13.21
CA TRP A 44 -14.89 -8.60 12.65
C TRP A 44 -15.78 -9.52 13.51
N GLN A 45 -16.84 -8.96 14.08
CA GLN A 45 -17.81 -9.63 14.98
C GLN A 45 -19.15 -9.96 14.30
N GLY A 46 -19.23 -9.91 12.97
CA GLY A 46 -20.49 -10.13 12.27
C GLY A 46 -20.81 -11.62 12.18
N GLY A 47 -21.75 -12.12 13.00
CA GLY A 47 -22.25 -13.51 13.10
C GLY A 47 -21.95 -14.47 11.96
N ALA A 48 -22.97 -15.03 11.28
CA ALA A 48 -22.76 -15.94 10.14
C ALA A 48 -22.27 -15.23 8.85
N ALA A 49 -21.46 -14.18 8.96
CA ALA A 49 -20.95 -13.45 7.80
C ALA A 49 -19.77 -14.19 7.16
N SER A 50 -19.86 -14.41 5.84
CA SER A 50 -18.85 -15.15 5.07
C SER A 50 -17.43 -14.54 5.18
N LEU A 51 -16.40 -15.38 5.02
CA LEU A 51 -14.99 -14.96 4.93
C LEU A 51 -14.77 -13.83 3.90
N ALA A 52 -15.58 -13.81 2.83
CA ALA A 52 -15.55 -12.75 1.83
C ALA A 52 -16.01 -11.38 2.38
N ALA A 53 -17.04 -11.34 3.25
CA ALA A 53 -17.49 -10.10 3.87
C ALA A 53 -16.42 -9.53 4.82
N ARG A 54 -15.79 -10.41 5.60
CA ARG A 54 -14.65 -10.08 6.46
C ARG A 54 -13.46 -9.54 5.66
N ALA A 55 -13.13 -10.18 4.55
CA ALA A 55 -12.10 -9.74 3.62
C ALA A 55 -12.44 -8.38 2.97
N GLY A 56 -13.71 -8.16 2.61
CA GLY A 56 -14.20 -6.88 2.11
C GLY A 56 -13.99 -5.74 3.12
N ALA A 57 -14.34 -5.96 4.39
CA ALA A 57 -14.13 -4.95 5.43
C ALA A 57 -12.65 -4.63 5.67
N GLY A 58 -11.78 -5.64 5.62
CA GLY A 58 -10.33 -5.45 5.68
C GLY A 58 -9.79 -4.63 4.51
N ARG A 59 -10.24 -4.96 3.28
CA ARG A 59 -9.90 -4.23 2.07
C ARG A 59 -10.33 -2.77 2.15
N ASP A 60 -11.56 -2.50 2.55
CA ASP A 60 -12.12 -1.15 2.60
C ASP A 60 -11.39 -0.29 3.64
N THR A 61 -11.01 -0.88 4.78
CA THR A 61 -10.15 -0.22 5.79
C THR A 61 -8.78 0.11 5.23
N ALA A 62 -8.14 -0.82 4.52
CA ALA A 62 -6.84 -0.57 3.90
C ALA A 62 -6.91 0.53 2.83
N LEU A 63 -7.97 0.55 2.02
CA LEU A 63 -8.20 1.61 1.03
C LEU A 63 -8.36 2.98 1.71
N GLN A 64 -9.18 3.08 2.76
CA GLN A 64 -9.38 4.32 3.49
C GLN A 64 -8.07 4.88 4.08
N ARG A 65 -7.20 4.01 4.58
CA ARG A 65 -5.89 4.43 5.13
C ARG A 65 -4.91 4.93 4.07
N ALA A 66 -5.03 4.47 2.82
CA ALA A 66 -4.19 4.86 1.70
C ALA A 66 -4.86 5.86 0.74
N GLU A 67 -6.07 6.33 1.04
CA GLU A 67 -6.90 7.15 0.16
C GLU A 67 -6.21 8.44 -0.28
N TRP A 68 -5.45 9.07 0.63
CA TRP A 68 -4.70 10.30 0.33
C TRP A 68 -3.73 10.13 -0.85
N ILE A 69 -3.13 8.93 -1.02
CA ILE A 69 -2.23 8.62 -2.15
C ILE A 69 -3.03 8.69 -3.45
N SER A 70 -4.23 8.11 -3.46
CA SER A 70 -5.10 8.14 -4.64
C SER A 70 -5.61 9.54 -4.97
N THR A 71 -5.90 10.35 -3.95
CA THR A 71 -6.31 11.74 -4.13
C THR A 71 -5.19 12.60 -4.70
N LEU A 72 -3.95 12.44 -4.22
CA LEU A 72 -2.80 13.21 -4.71
C LEU A 72 -2.34 12.78 -6.11
N SER A 73 -2.44 11.50 -6.43
CA SER A 73 -1.93 10.94 -7.69
C SER A 73 -2.95 10.85 -8.82
N ALA A 74 -4.24 11.02 -8.49
CA ALA A 74 -5.35 10.68 -9.39
C ALA A 74 -5.32 9.22 -9.90
N SER A 75 -4.64 8.31 -9.19
CA SER A 75 -4.55 6.89 -9.50
C SER A 75 -4.95 6.03 -8.30
N PRO A 76 -5.74 4.96 -8.49
CA PRO A 76 -6.16 4.12 -7.38
C PRO A 76 -4.98 3.37 -6.73
N VAL A 77 -5.01 3.28 -5.41
CA VAL A 77 -4.20 2.32 -4.65
C VAL A 77 -4.79 0.93 -4.86
N ARG A 78 -3.92 -0.06 -5.06
CA ARG A 78 -4.33 -1.44 -5.32
C ARG A 78 -4.29 -2.23 -4.03
N VAL A 79 -5.39 -2.88 -3.68
CA VAL A 79 -5.51 -3.67 -2.44
C VAL A 79 -6.02 -5.06 -2.80
N ALA A 80 -5.43 -6.09 -2.22
CA ALA A 80 -5.90 -7.46 -2.30
C ALA A 80 -5.89 -8.12 -0.93
N VAL A 81 -6.93 -8.87 -0.62
CA VAL A 81 -7.06 -9.73 0.55
C VAL A 81 -7.18 -11.16 0.06
N CYS A 82 -6.30 -12.03 0.53
CA CYS A 82 -6.06 -13.35 -0.03
C CYS A 82 -6.07 -14.40 1.08
N GLY A 83 -6.65 -15.56 0.82
CA GLY A 83 -6.57 -16.74 1.68
C GLY A 83 -5.83 -17.89 0.98
N SER A 84 -5.82 -19.07 1.58
CA SER A 84 -5.18 -20.27 1.01
C SER A 84 -5.72 -20.66 -0.37
N ALA A 85 -7.01 -20.40 -0.64
CA ALA A 85 -7.67 -20.69 -1.91
C ALA A 85 -7.57 -19.57 -2.98
N GLY A 86 -6.89 -18.46 -2.67
CA GLY A 86 -6.71 -17.33 -3.60
C GLY A 86 -7.30 -16.00 -3.10
N ALA A 87 -7.56 -15.08 -4.03
CA ALA A 87 -8.05 -13.74 -3.69
C ALA A 87 -9.51 -13.79 -3.18
N LEU A 88 -9.72 -13.35 -1.94
CA LEU A 88 -11.04 -13.27 -1.30
C LEU A 88 -11.73 -11.93 -1.62
N SER A 89 -10.95 -10.86 -1.73
CA SER A 89 -11.43 -9.53 -2.09
C SER A 89 -10.30 -8.70 -2.69
N SER A 90 -10.59 -7.89 -3.71
CA SER A 90 -9.59 -7.01 -4.31
C SER A 90 -10.21 -5.68 -4.76
N SER A 91 -9.37 -4.68 -4.96
CA SER A 91 -9.71 -3.36 -5.51
C SER A 91 -8.52 -2.77 -6.25
N GLY A 92 -8.79 -1.91 -7.23
CA GLY A 92 -7.76 -1.22 -8.01
C GLY A 92 -6.87 -2.15 -8.84
N GLY A 93 -7.29 -3.39 -9.07
CA GLY A 93 -6.44 -4.42 -9.71
C GLY A 93 -5.33 -4.95 -8.80
N GLY A 94 -5.53 -4.92 -7.48
CA GLY A 94 -4.61 -5.54 -6.52
C GLY A 94 -4.51 -7.04 -6.72
N ALA A 95 -3.30 -7.57 -6.57
CA ALA A 95 -3.01 -8.99 -6.64
C ALA A 95 -2.41 -9.48 -5.31
N CYS A 96 -2.62 -10.76 -5.03
CA CYS A 96 -1.94 -11.46 -3.93
C CYS A 96 -0.44 -11.50 -4.17
N SER A 97 0.34 -11.70 -3.11
CA SER A 97 1.81 -11.82 -3.24
C SER A 97 2.26 -13.06 -4.01
N GLY A 98 1.38 -14.05 -4.15
CA GLY A 98 1.70 -15.36 -4.76
C GLY A 98 2.47 -16.29 -3.82
N LEU A 99 2.70 -15.89 -2.56
CA LEU A 99 3.24 -16.81 -1.57
C LEU A 99 2.19 -17.85 -1.15
N PRO A 100 2.60 -19.07 -0.78
CA PRO A 100 1.69 -20.04 -0.21
C PRO A 100 1.21 -19.56 1.17
N LEU A 101 -0.10 -19.57 1.38
CA LEU A 101 -0.73 -19.27 2.67
C LEU A 101 -1.20 -20.59 3.32
N ALA A 102 -1.02 -20.71 4.63
CA ALA A 102 -1.58 -21.82 5.39
C ALA A 102 -3.12 -21.73 5.48
N ASP A 103 -3.79 -22.84 5.81
CA ASP A 103 -5.23 -22.82 6.04
C ASP A 103 -5.58 -21.93 7.23
N GLY A 104 -6.61 -21.08 7.05
CA GLY A 104 -6.97 -20.07 8.04
C GLY A 104 -6.03 -18.85 8.06
N GLN A 105 -4.98 -18.79 7.24
CA GLN A 105 -4.17 -17.59 7.06
C GLN A 105 -4.79 -16.66 6.01
N ILE A 106 -4.81 -15.36 6.32
CA ILE A 106 -5.23 -14.31 5.39
C ILE A 106 -4.09 -13.29 5.22
N GLU A 107 -3.76 -12.98 3.98
CA GLU A 107 -2.83 -11.92 3.59
C GLU A 107 -3.60 -10.70 3.10
N VAL A 108 -3.15 -9.51 3.50
CA VAL A 108 -3.55 -8.22 2.97
C VAL A 108 -2.34 -7.61 2.27
N THR A 109 -2.45 -7.42 0.96
CA THR A 109 -1.44 -6.76 0.14
C THR A 109 -1.96 -5.40 -0.30
N VAL A 110 -1.14 -4.36 -0.11
CA VAL A 110 -1.42 -3.01 -0.58
C VAL A 110 -0.26 -2.60 -1.48
N SER A 111 -0.56 -2.13 -2.68
CA SER A 111 0.46 -1.72 -3.65
C SER A 111 0.04 -0.47 -4.43
N TYR A 112 1.03 0.31 -4.84
CA TYR A 112 0.84 1.56 -5.55
C TYR A 112 1.93 1.74 -6.63
N PRO A 113 1.55 1.90 -7.92
CA PRO A 113 2.50 2.00 -9.03
C PRO A 113 3.14 3.40 -9.12
N TYR A 114 3.99 3.72 -8.15
CA TYR A 114 4.61 5.02 -7.96
C TYR A 114 5.46 5.49 -9.16
N GLY A 115 6.11 4.58 -9.88
CA GLY A 115 6.88 4.92 -11.08
C GLY A 115 6.03 5.40 -12.25
N ALA A 116 4.79 4.89 -12.36
CA ALA A 116 3.83 5.31 -13.39
C ALA A 116 3.02 6.55 -12.95
N HIS A 117 2.80 6.70 -11.64
CA HIS A 117 2.03 7.79 -11.04
C HIS A 117 2.84 8.41 -9.89
N PRO A 118 3.82 9.26 -10.19
CA PRO A 118 4.64 9.88 -9.16
C PRO A 118 3.81 10.90 -8.37
N LEU A 119 3.95 10.91 -7.04
CA LEU A 119 3.29 11.91 -6.17
C LEU A 119 3.93 13.30 -6.27
N ILE A 120 5.05 13.41 -6.98
CA ILE A 120 5.88 14.62 -7.03
C ILE A 120 6.11 14.96 -8.49
N PRO A 121 6.08 16.26 -8.84
CA PRO A 121 6.47 16.70 -10.16
C PRO A 121 7.85 16.13 -10.53
N THR A 122 7.89 15.37 -11.61
CA THR A 122 9.14 14.79 -12.10
C THR A 122 9.89 15.84 -12.91
N VAL A 123 11.17 16.01 -12.60
CA VAL A 123 12.08 16.79 -13.46
C VAL A 123 12.71 15.84 -14.48
N PRO A 124 12.66 16.15 -15.79
CA PRO A 124 12.99 15.20 -16.86
C PRO A 124 14.32 14.46 -16.70
N LEU A 125 15.37 15.17 -16.25
CA LEU A 125 16.71 14.62 -16.03
C LEU A 125 16.81 13.70 -14.81
N LEU A 126 16.10 13.99 -13.71
CA LEU A 126 16.19 13.14 -12.50
C LEU A 126 15.24 11.95 -12.55
N ARG A 127 14.15 12.03 -13.34
CA ARG A 127 13.17 10.92 -13.45
C ARG A 127 13.83 9.61 -13.85
N THR A 128 14.66 9.64 -14.89
CA THR A 128 15.34 8.44 -15.41
C THR A 128 16.39 7.88 -14.46
N ALA A 129 17.01 8.73 -13.64
CA ALA A 129 18.07 8.32 -12.72
C ALA A 129 17.53 7.80 -11.36
N LEU A 130 16.45 8.40 -10.85
CA LEU A 130 15.96 8.15 -9.49
C LEU A 130 14.65 7.33 -9.45
N MET A 131 13.87 7.31 -10.52
CA MET A 131 12.50 6.78 -10.51
C MET A 131 12.22 5.96 -11.77
N PRO A 132 12.60 4.67 -11.80
CA PRO A 132 12.21 3.80 -12.89
C PRO A 132 10.68 3.69 -12.96
N ALA A 133 10.12 3.70 -14.18
CA ALA A 133 8.67 3.63 -14.39
C ALA A 133 8.03 2.36 -13.81
N SER A 134 8.82 1.31 -13.58
CA SER A 134 8.45 0.06 -12.93
C SER A 134 8.44 0.11 -11.41
N GLY A 135 8.73 1.27 -10.79
CA GLY A 135 8.74 1.41 -9.33
C GLY A 135 7.34 1.19 -8.74
N VAL A 136 7.21 0.22 -7.83
CA VAL A 136 5.97 -0.06 -7.10
C VAL A 136 6.27 0.01 -5.61
N LEU A 137 5.46 0.79 -4.88
CA LEU A 137 5.44 0.75 -3.43
C LEU A 137 4.49 -0.37 -3.02
N SER A 138 4.96 -1.31 -2.22
CA SER A 138 4.14 -2.44 -1.77
C SER A 138 4.39 -2.75 -0.31
N ALA A 139 3.34 -3.16 0.39
CA ALA A 139 3.43 -3.74 1.71
C ALA A 139 2.43 -4.90 1.84
N ARG A 140 2.73 -5.79 2.79
CA ARG A 140 1.90 -6.95 3.10
C ARG A 140 1.76 -7.14 4.60
N ALA A 141 0.63 -7.67 5.02
CA ALA A 141 0.39 -8.09 6.39
C ALA A 141 -0.40 -9.41 6.37
N THR A 142 -0.05 -10.35 7.23
CA THR A 142 -0.70 -11.66 7.32
C THR A 142 -1.29 -11.86 8.71
N VAL A 143 -2.46 -12.48 8.79
CA VAL A 143 -3.13 -12.84 10.05
C VAL A 143 -3.60 -14.28 9.99
N HIS A 144 -3.69 -14.93 11.16
CA HIS A 144 -4.18 -16.30 11.29
C HIS A 144 -5.52 -16.28 12.04
N LEU A 145 -6.53 -16.97 11.51
CA LEU A 145 -7.88 -16.97 12.06
C LEU A 145 -8.11 -18.01 13.16
N ASP A 146 -7.28 -19.07 13.19
CA ASP A 146 -7.40 -20.24 14.08
C ASP A 146 -7.32 -19.91 15.58
N GLN A 147 -6.83 -18.72 15.95
CA GLN A 147 -6.69 -18.32 17.35
C GLN A 147 -8.00 -17.81 17.99
N LEU A 148 -9.14 -17.85 17.27
CA LEU A 148 -10.44 -17.36 17.77
C LEU A 148 -11.44 -18.47 18.16
N ASP A 149 -11.18 -19.73 17.81
CA ASP A 149 -12.09 -20.86 18.08
C ASP A 149 -11.64 -21.73 19.29
N GLY A 150 -10.61 -21.29 20.03
CA GLY A 150 -9.94 -22.07 21.08
C GLY A 150 -10.39 -21.84 22.54
N GLU A 151 -11.43 -21.04 22.78
CA GLU A 151 -12.01 -20.86 24.13
C GLU A 151 -13.51 -21.22 24.10
N GLY A 152 -13.80 -22.52 24.15
CA GLY A 152 -15.11 -23.09 24.45
C GLY A 152 -15.09 -23.82 25.79
#